data_AF-A0A7L2NM21-F1
#
_entry.id   AF-A0A7L2NM21-F1
#
_cell.length_a   1.000
_cell.length_b   1.000
_cell.length_c   1.000
_cell.angle_alpha   90.00
_cell.angle_beta   90.00
_cell.angle_gamma   90.00
#
_symmetry.space_group_name_H-M   'P 1'
#
loop_
_entity.id
_entity.type
_entity.pdbx_description
1 polymer ?
#
loop_
_entity_poly.entity_id
_entity_poly.type
_entity_poly.pdbx_seq_one_letter_code
_entity_poly.pdbx_strand_id
1 'polypeptide(L)' 'MAEAAQGRVQAAVESAVQGLERDRIRGMQGAMFRCSARCCEDTAASMQEVQRCIERCHAPLARAQAIVTAELEQFQ' A
#
# COMPACT_ATOMS: atom_id res chain seq x y z
N MET A 1 -29.82 -13.57 14.37
CA MET A 1 -29.48 -14.28 13.12
C MET A 1 -28.72 -13.36 12.16
N ALA A 2 -29.23 -12.17 11.83
CA ALA A 2 -28.54 -11.20 10.95
C ALA A 2 -27.20 -10.69 11.51
N GLU A 3 -27.12 -10.35 12.81
CA GLU A 3 -25.86 -9.89 13.43
C GLU A 3 -24.75 -10.96 13.43
N ALA A 4 -25.12 -12.23 13.62
CA ALA A 4 -24.17 -13.34 13.57
C ALA A 4 -23.65 -13.58 12.13
N ALA A 5 -24.45 -13.26 11.11
CA ALA A 5 -24.01 -13.29 9.71
C ALA A 5 -23.11 -12.10 9.39
N GLN A 6 -23.45 -10.90 9.87
CA GLN A 6 -22.65 -9.68 9.70
C GLN A 6 -21.26 -9.82 10.34
N GLY A 7 -21.18 -10.35 11.57
CA GLY A 7 -19.89 -10.58 12.24
C GLY A 7 -18.98 -11.57 11.50
N ARG A 8 -19.55 -12.58 10.82
CA ARG A 8 -18.77 -13.52 9.99
C ARG A 8 -18.20 -12.87 8.74
N VAL A 9 -18.97 -12.00 8.08
CA VAL A 9 -18.51 -11.24 6.92
C VAL A 9 -17.38 -10.31 7.33
N GLN A 10 -17.54 -9.58 8.44
CA GLN A 10 -16.54 -8.65 8.95
C GLN A 10 -15.21 -9.36 9.27
N ALA A 11 -15.26 -10.51 9.96
CA ALA A 11 -14.08 -11.32 10.25
C ALA A 11 -13.40 -11.86 8.97
N ALA A 12 -14.18 -12.25 7.96
CA ALA A 12 -13.65 -12.71 6.68
C ALA A 12 -12.96 -11.58 5.90
N VAL A 13 -13.55 -10.38 5.89
CA VAL A 13 -12.97 -9.18 5.28
C VAL A 13 -11.66 -8.81 5.98
N GLU A 14 -11.63 -8.76 7.31
CA GLU A 14 -10.40 -8.49 8.08
C GLU A 14 -9.29 -9.50 7.77
N SER A 15 -9.62 -10.79 7.71
CA SER A 15 -8.66 -11.83 7.36
C SER A 15 -8.10 -11.65 5.94
N ALA A 16 -8.96 -11.30 4.98
CA ALA A 16 -8.56 -11.03 3.60
C ALA A 16 -7.64 -9.79 3.51
N VAL A 17 -7.96 -8.71 4.23
CA VAL A 17 -7.12 -7.49 4.30
C VAL A 17 -5.74 -7.81 4.87
N GLN A 18 -5.69 -8.56 5.97
CA GLN A 18 -4.41 -8.95 6.56
C GLN A 18 -3.60 -9.86 5.64
N GLY A 19 -4.25 -10.76 4.88
CA GLY A 19 -3.58 -11.55 3.86
C GLY A 19 -2.97 -10.69 2.75
N LEU A 20 -3.76 -9.75 2.22
CA LEU A 20 -3.32 -8.81 1.19
C LEU A 20 -2.17 -7.91 1.65
N GLU A 21 -2.21 -7.45 2.90
CA GLU A 21 -1.13 -6.68 3.50
C GLU A 21 0.17 -7.49 3.51
N ARG A 22 0.13 -8.70 4.06
CA ARG A 22 1.30 -9.57 4.20
C ARG A 22 1.89 -9.97 2.84
N ASP A 23 1.04 -10.37 1.90
CA ASP A 23 1.49 -11.02 0.67
C ASP A 23 1.87 -10.01 -0.42
N ARG A 24 1.27 -8.81 -0.41
CA ARG A 24 1.42 -7.82 -1.47
C ARG A 24 1.92 -6.47 -0.95
N ILE A 25 1.20 -5.84 -0.03
CA ILE A 25 1.48 -4.45 0.37
C ILE A 25 2.84 -4.32 1.05
N ARG A 26 3.19 -5.24 1.95
CA ARG A 26 4.48 -5.22 2.66
C ARG A 26 5.67 -5.34 1.72
N GLY A 27 5.57 -6.22 0.71
CA GLY A 27 6.59 -6.35 -0.33
C GLY A 27 6.74 -5.07 -1.15
N MET A 28 5.61 -4.44 -1.52
CA MET A 28 5.60 -3.16 -2.23
C MET A 28 6.20 -2.02 -1.39
N GLN A 29 5.89 -1.95 -0.09
CA GLN A 29 6.52 -1.00 0.84
C GLN A 29 8.03 -1.17 0.87
N GLY A 30 8.52 -2.41 1.01
CA GLY A 30 9.96 -2.68 0.99
C GLY A 30 10.63 -2.26 -0.32
N ALA A 31 9.97 -2.49 -1.46
CA ALA A 31 10.48 -2.05 -2.77
C ALA A 31 10.49 -0.52 -2.90
N MET A 32 9.43 0.15 -2.43
CA MET A 32 9.31 1.60 -2.39
C MET A 32 10.43 2.22 -1.56
N PHE A 33 10.67 1.74 -0.33
CA PHE A 33 11.73 2.29 0.53
C PHE A 33 13.12 2.09 -0.06
N ARG A 34 13.42 0.92 -0.64
CA ARG A 34 14.70 0.69 -1.35
C ARG A 34 14.86 1.59 -2.58
N CYS A 35 13.77 1.86 -3.30
CA CYS A 35 13.76 2.81 -4.40
C CYS A 35 14.09 4.22 -3.91
N SER A 36 13.41 4.69 -2.86
CA SER A 36 13.65 6.01 -2.26
C SER A 36 15.06 6.16 -1.72
N ALA A 37 15.62 5.12 -1.08
CA ALA A 37 17.01 5.12 -0.62
C ALA A 37 18.00 5.34 -1.79
N ARG A 38 17.83 4.63 -2.91
CA ARG A 38 18.64 4.83 -4.12
C ARG A 38 18.49 6.23 -4.72
N CYS A 39 17.29 6.83 -4.64
CA CYS A 39 17.11 8.22 -5.05
C CYS A 39 17.95 9.18 -4.18
N CYS A 40 18.05 8.93 -2.87
CA CYS A 40 18.82 9.76 -1.94
C CYS A 40 20.33 9.55 -2.02
N GLU A 41 20.78 8.41 -2.55
CA GLU A 41 22.20 8.10 -2.76
C GLU A 41 22.80 8.82 -3.98
N ASP A 42 21.97 9.35 -4.89
CA ASP A 42 22.42 10.12 -6.03
C ASP A 42 22.86 11.54 -5.61
N THR A 43 24.15 11.69 -5.34
CA THR A 43 24.75 12.98 -4.93
C THR A 43 24.90 13.96 -6.08
N ALA A 44 24.72 13.53 -7.33
CA ALA A 44 24.81 14.40 -8.51
C ALA A 44 23.47 15.08 -8.83
N ALA A 45 22.36 14.45 -8.43
CA ALA A 45 21.02 15.00 -8.61
C ALA A 45 20.77 16.21 -7.71
N SER A 46 20.01 17.18 -8.22
CA SER A 46 19.49 18.28 -7.42
C SER A 46 18.41 17.78 -6.45
N MET A 47 18.13 18.58 -5.41
CA MET A 47 17.07 18.27 -4.45
C MET A 47 15.70 18.04 -5.12
N GLN A 48 15.37 18.80 -6.17
CA GLN A 48 14.10 18.65 -6.89
C GLN A 48 14.03 17.35 -7.69
N GLU A 49 15.15 16.88 -8.22
CA GLU A 49 15.23 15.61 -8.94
C GLU A 49 15.08 14.42 -7.99
N VAL A 50 15.75 14.48 -6.83
CA VAL A 50 15.60 13.47 -5.77
C VAL A 50 14.14 13.37 -5.30
N GLN A 51 13.49 14.52 -5.03
CA GLN A 51 12.09 14.52 -4.59
C GLN A 51 11.16 13.89 -5.63
N ARG A 52 11.34 14.24 -6.91
CA ARG A 52 10.56 13.66 -8.02
C ARG A 52 10.82 12.17 -8.18
N CYS A 53 12.05 11.71 -7.93
CA CYS A 53 12.39 10.28 -7.92
C CYS A 53 11.62 9.55 -6.81
N ILE A 54 11.62 10.09 -5.59
CA ILE A 54 10.89 9.53 -4.43
C ILE A 54 9.39 9.45 -4.71
N GLU A 55 8.79 10.51 -5.27
CA GLU A 55 7.36 10.51 -5.64
C GLU A 55 7.02 9.37 -6.62
N ARG A 56 7.90 9.12 -7.61
CA ARG A 56 7.73 8.00 -8.54
C ARG A 56 7.87 6.65 -7.85
N CYS A 57 8.74 6.51 -6.86
CA CYS A 57 8.86 5.29 -6.05
C CYS A 57 7.58 5.01 -5.23
N HIS A 58 6.87 6.06 -4.78
CA HIS A 58 5.66 5.93 -3.96
C HIS A 58 4.41 5.65 -4.79
N ALA A 59 4.34 6.13 -6.04
CA ALA A 59 3.15 6.06 -6.89
C ALA A 59 2.54 4.65 -7.04
N PRO A 60 3.31 3.56 -7.24
CA PRO A 60 2.74 2.22 -7.35
C PRO A 60 2.05 1.75 -6.06
N LEU A 61 2.67 2.01 -4.90
CA LEU A 61 2.11 1.65 -3.60
C LEU A 61 0.85 2.45 -3.32
N ALA A 62 0.86 3.76 -3.57
CA ALA A 62 -0.31 4.62 -3.39
C ALA A 62 -1.50 4.17 -4.24
N ARG A 63 -1.26 3.76 -5.49
CA ARG A 63 -2.32 3.20 -6.36
C ARG A 63 -2.89 1.91 -5.81
N ALA A 64 -2.03 0.98 -5.36
CA ALA A 64 -2.49 -0.27 -4.78
C ALA A 64 -3.32 -0.01 -3.52
N GLN A 65 -2.85 0.85 -2.61
CA GLN A 65 -3.58 1.21 -1.40
C GLN A 65 -4.93 1.85 -1.72
N ALA A 66 -5.01 2.77 -2.69
CA ALA A 66 -6.27 3.38 -3.10
C ALA A 66 -7.29 2.35 -3.62
N ILE A 67 -6.84 1.35 -4.38
CA ILE A 67 -7.70 0.24 -4.83
C ILE A 67 -8.18 -0.55 -3.61
N VAL A 68 -7.28 -0.98 -2.72
CA VAL A 68 -7.66 -1.74 -1.52
C VAL A 68 -8.69 -0.98 -0.68
N THR A 69 -8.48 0.31 -0.44
CA THR A 69 -9.42 1.14 0.33
C THR A 69 -10.78 1.22 -0.36
N ALA A 70 -10.83 1.50 -1.66
CA ALA A 70 -12.08 1.59 -2.40
C ALA A 70 -12.89 0.29 -2.39
N GLU A 71 -12.21 -0.87 -2.48
CA GLU A 71 -12.87 -2.17 -2.38
C GLU A 71 -13.40 -2.43 -0.95
N LEU A 72 -12.65 -2.03 0.08
CA LEU A 72 -13.08 -2.22 1.47
C LEU A 72 -14.24 -1.31 1.89
N GLU A 73 -14.35 -0.13 1.30
CA GLU A 73 -15.52 0.75 1.49
C GLU A 73 -16.81 0.11 0.98
N GLN A 74 -16.75 -0.86 0.06
CA GLN A 74 -17.95 -1.59 -0.39
C GLN A 74 -18.49 -2.59 0.65
N PHE A 75 -17.69 -2.93 1.66
CA PHE A 75 -18.05 -3.90 2.72
C PHE A 75 -18.38 -3.23 4.07
N GLN A 76 -18.33 -1.90 4.13
CA GLN A 76 -18.69 -1.07 5.30
C GLN A 76 -20.14 -0.59 5.20
#